data_AF-A0A3C1W994-F1
#
_entry.id   AF-A0A3C1W994-F1
#
_cell.length_a   1.000
_cell.length_b   1.000
_cell.length_c   1.000
_cell.angle_alpha   90.00
_cell.angle_beta   90.00
_cell.angle_gamma   90.00
#
_symmetry.space_group_name_H-M   'P 1'
#
loop_
_entity.id
_entity.type
_entity.pdbx_description
1 polymer ?
#
loop_
_entity_poly.entity_id
_entity_poly.type
_entity_poly.pdbx_seq_one_letter_code
_entity_poly.pdbx_strand_id
1 'polypeptide(L)'
;MKLMKMEKVSRTMLLLQVLVLAFGELHADPGEAQPELECQAALVEALAVHLESLAPVDGAEVRFEELRAALKQLEVDTLKQKLSREHLALLEPEIRILSQGLIPYREQYLRWVRLTAEGEKHPELRLLNGKVYREVVIRRVTDVGLEIRHLSGSARLRHDALGEEWKDRFLWTGDEAHRSLVAEASADRKVAELQRYAVEQGRDPVVAREEAKARLYLAELESSAPIVPAKLEPSEPLELAELEPAELEPARKVAPRSPGKSR
;
A
#
# COMPACT_ATOMS: atom_id res chain seq x y z
N MET A 1 46.98 25.54 -41.17
CA MET A 1 46.65 24.84 -42.44
C MET A 1 45.48 23.91 -42.19
N LYS A 2 44.38 24.10 -42.96
CA LYS A 2 43.20 23.23 -43.17
C LYS A 2 42.34 22.91 -41.93
N LEU A 3 41.14 23.49 -41.78
CA LEU A 3 39.84 23.29 -42.47
C LEU A 3 38.93 22.21 -41.82
N MET A 4 37.93 22.71 -41.09
CA MET A 4 36.50 22.34 -41.04
C MET A 4 36.04 20.89 -41.28
N LYS A 5 35.19 20.42 -40.36
CA LYS A 5 33.83 19.85 -40.55
C LYS A 5 33.25 19.60 -39.14
N MET A 6 32.36 20.42 -38.58
CA MET A 6 30.91 20.59 -38.83
C MET A 6 30.08 19.29 -38.89
N GLU A 7 29.01 19.31 -38.08
CA GLU A 7 27.77 18.52 -38.11
C GLU A 7 27.75 17.21 -37.28
N LYS A 8 26.67 16.78 -36.61
CA LYS A 8 25.34 17.32 -36.25
C LYS A 8 24.65 16.20 -35.40
N VAL A 9 23.79 16.63 -34.46
CA VAL A 9 22.43 16.08 -34.24
C VAL A 9 22.25 14.78 -33.43
N SER A 10 21.79 15.00 -32.19
CA SER A 10 20.48 14.59 -31.62
C SER A 10 20.08 13.11 -31.47
N ARG A 11 19.35 12.92 -30.36
CA ARG A 11 18.37 11.86 -30.04
C ARG A 11 18.95 10.55 -29.49
N THR A 12 18.68 10.30 -28.20
CA THR A 12 17.59 9.38 -27.81
C THR A 12 17.35 9.44 -26.30
N MET A 13 16.29 10.19 -25.95
CA MET A 13 15.48 9.97 -24.76
C MET A 13 14.34 9.05 -25.22
N LEU A 14 14.27 7.81 -24.74
CA LEU A 14 13.04 7.03 -24.65
C LEU A 14 13.30 5.78 -23.79
N LEU A 15 12.91 5.84 -22.52
CA LEU A 15 12.81 4.67 -21.65
C LEU A 15 11.38 4.69 -21.10
N LEU A 16 10.45 4.20 -21.91
CA LEU A 16 9.14 3.73 -21.46
C LEU A 16 8.54 2.86 -22.57
N GLN A 17 8.51 1.55 -22.34
CA GLN A 17 7.29 0.73 -22.32
C GLN A 17 7.56 -0.73 -22.70
N VAL A 18 7.22 -1.59 -21.72
CA VAL A 18 6.35 -2.76 -21.87
C VAL A 18 6.85 -3.88 -22.78
N LEU A 19 7.43 -4.90 -22.13
CA LEU A 19 7.10 -6.28 -22.46
C LEU A 19 7.46 -7.21 -21.29
N VAL A 20 6.48 -7.65 -20.50
CA VAL A 20 6.54 -9.00 -19.89
C VAL A 20 5.12 -9.57 -19.83
N LEU A 21 4.77 -10.35 -20.85
CA LEU A 21 3.88 -11.49 -20.71
C LEU A 21 4.75 -12.65 -20.23
N ALA A 22 4.59 -13.06 -18.97
CA ALA A 22 5.00 -14.38 -18.50
C ALA A 22 4.18 -14.75 -17.26
N PHE A 23 3.41 -15.83 -17.38
CA PHE A 23 2.92 -16.62 -16.26
C PHE A 23 4.12 -17.11 -15.43
N GLY A 24 4.08 -16.94 -14.10
CA GLY A 24 5.06 -17.52 -13.19
C GLY A 24 4.98 -16.91 -11.80
N GLU A 25 4.50 -17.71 -10.84
CA GLU A 25 4.70 -17.62 -9.39
C GLU A 25 4.56 -16.24 -8.71
N LEU A 26 3.48 -16.10 -7.92
CA LEU A 26 3.30 -15.11 -6.87
C LEU A 26 4.47 -15.17 -5.86
N HIS A 27 5.57 -14.51 -6.17
CA HIS A 27 6.43 -13.95 -5.15
C HIS A 27 5.79 -12.64 -4.70
N ALA A 28 5.49 -12.56 -3.40
CA ALA A 28 5.07 -11.32 -2.76
C ALA A 28 6.10 -10.24 -3.09
N ASP A 29 5.64 -9.19 -3.77
CA ASP A 29 6.44 -8.00 -4.04
C ASP A 29 6.81 -7.38 -2.69
N PRO A 30 8.10 -7.07 -2.40
CA PRO A 30 8.47 -6.36 -1.18
C PRO A 30 7.75 -5.01 -1.02
N GLY A 31 7.15 -4.46 -2.08
CA GLY A 31 6.25 -3.30 -2.02
C GLY A 31 4.92 -3.52 -1.30
N GLU A 32 4.39 -4.75 -1.22
CA GLU A 32 3.10 -5.04 -0.56
C GLU A 32 3.25 -5.21 0.97
N ALA A 33 4.41 -5.65 1.45
CA ALA A 33 4.64 -5.89 2.88
C ALA A 33 4.73 -4.59 3.69
N GLN A 34 5.26 -3.51 3.09
CA GLN A 34 5.45 -2.22 3.76
C GLN A 34 4.13 -1.56 4.21
N PRO A 35 3.12 -1.36 3.34
CA PRO A 35 1.84 -0.76 3.75
C PRO A 35 1.10 -1.64 4.76
N GLU A 36 1.28 -2.96 4.69
CA GLU A 36 0.67 -3.88 5.64
C GLU A 36 1.31 -3.79 7.02
N LEU A 37 2.65 -3.71 7.09
CA LEU A 37 3.38 -3.52 8.33
C LEU A 37 3.01 -2.20 9.00
N GLU A 38 2.84 -1.12 8.22
CA GLU A 38 2.35 0.16 8.75
C GLU A 38 0.93 0.05 9.32
N CYS A 39 0.02 -0.64 8.63
CA CYS A 39 -1.34 -0.86 9.12
C CYS A 39 -1.36 -1.74 10.38
N GLN A 40 -0.52 -2.78 10.42
CA GLN A 40 -0.33 -3.63 11.59
C GLN A 40 0.17 -2.80 12.78
N ALA A 41 1.21 -1.97 12.58
CA ALA A 41 1.76 -1.12 13.63
C ALA A 41 0.70 -0.18 14.22
N ALA A 42 -0.03 0.52 13.34
CA ALA A 42 -1.08 1.45 13.76
C ALA A 42 -2.22 0.74 14.52
N LEU A 43 -2.60 -0.47 14.11
CA LEU A 43 -3.62 -1.24 14.81
C LEU A 43 -3.14 -1.74 16.17
N VAL A 44 -1.92 -2.27 16.25
CA VAL A 44 -1.34 -2.76 17.53
C VAL A 44 -1.26 -1.62 18.54
N GLU A 45 -0.77 -0.46 18.14
CA GLU A 45 -0.70 0.74 18.99
C GLU A 45 -2.10 1.15 19.47
N ALA A 46 -3.08 1.23 18.57
CA ALA A 46 -4.44 1.62 18.91
C ALA A 46 -5.13 0.61 19.85
N LEU A 47 -4.87 -0.70 19.68
CA LEU A 47 -5.35 -1.75 20.56
C LEU A 47 -4.71 -1.66 21.95
N ALA A 48 -3.41 -1.39 22.02
CA ALA A 48 -2.71 -1.22 23.30
C ALA A 48 -3.25 -0.03 24.08
N VAL A 49 -3.39 1.13 23.42
CA VAL A 49 -3.99 2.33 24.03
C VAL A 49 -5.41 2.04 24.51
N HIS A 50 -6.21 1.34 23.71
CA HIS A 50 -7.57 1.01 24.11
C HIS A 50 -7.61 0.04 25.29
N LEU A 51 -6.82 -1.03 25.26
CA LEU A 51 -6.79 -2.00 26.35
C LEU A 51 -6.37 -1.36 27.68
N GLU A 52 -5.44 -0.41 27.66
CA GLU A 52 -5.06 0.36 28.86
C GLU A 52 -6.16 1.30 29.35
N SER A 53 -7.06 1.74 28.47
CA SER A 53 -8.23 2.54 28.85
C SER A 53 -9.34 1.71 29.51
N LEU A 54 -9.32 0.38 29.35
CA LEU A 54 -10.31 -0.53 29.92
C LEU A 54 -9.91 -0.94 31.35
N ALA A 55 -10.88 -0.86 32.26
CA ALA A 55 -10.72 -1.45 33.59
C ALA A 55 -10.89 -2.97 33.50
N PRO A 56 -10.01 -3.77 34.15
CA PRO A 56 -10.23 -5.20 34.26
C PRO A 56 -11.57 -5.48 34.92
N VAL A 57 -12.34 -6.39 34.32
CA VAL A 57 -13.57 -6.90 34.93
C VAL A 57 -13.17 -7.91 36.01
N ASP A 58 -13.89 -7.94 37.14
CA ASP A 58 -13.64 -8.89 38.23
C ASP A 58 -13.52 -10.33 37.69
N GLY A 59 -12.39 -10.99 37.97
CA GLY A 59 -12.11 -12.35 37.53
C GLY A 59 -11.50 -12.48 36.13
N ALA A 60 -11.27 -11.38 35.42
CA ALA A 60 -10.60 -11.34 34.11
C ALA A 60 -9.20 -10.71 34.16
N GLU A 61 -8.66 -10.39 35.33
CA GLU A 61 -7.40 -9.66 35.50
C GLU A 61 -6.22 -10.38 34.85
N VAL A 62 -6.14 -11.70 35.03
CA VAL A 62 -5.13 -12.55 34.39
C VAL A 62 -5.23 -12.46 32.87
N ARG A 63 -6.45 -12.46 32.32
CA ARG A 63 -6.65 -12.36 30.87
C ARG A 63 -6.24 -11.01 30.32
N PHE A 64 -6.50 -9.91 31.05
CA PHE A 64 -6.00 -8.59 30.69
C PHE A 64 -4.47 -8.54 30.64
N GLU A 65 -3.78 -9.14 31.62
CA GLU A 65 -2.31 -9.23 31.59
C GLU A 65 -1.79 -10.07 30.43
N GLU A 66 -2.44 -11.18 30.10
CA GLU A 66 -2.12 -12.00 28.93
C GLU A 66 -2.27 -11.20 27.63
N LEU A 67 -3.37 -10.46 27.48
CA LEU A 67 -3.61 -9.61 26.31
C LEU A 67 -2.57 -8.49 26.19
N ARG A 68 -2.22 -7.83 27.31
CA ARG A 68 -1.15 -6.83 27.35
C ARG A 68 0.20 -7.41 26.93
N ALA A 69 0.54 -8.59 27.44
CA ALA A 69 1.78 -9.28 27.08
C ALA A 69 1.81 -9.66 25.59
N ALA A 70 0.68 -10.17 25.06
CA ALA A 70 0.56 -10.52 23.66
C ALA A 70 0.67 -9.30 22.72
N LEU A 71 0.06 -8.17 23.08
CA LEU A 71 0.21 -6.92 22.33
C LEU A 71 1.65 -6.40 22.35
N LYS A 72 2.32 -6.42 23.51
CA LYS A 72 3.75 -6.06 23.60
C LYS A 72 4.63 -6.95 22.72
N GLN A 73 4.33 -8.25 22.65
CA GLN A 73 5.04 -9.14 21.75
C GLN A 73 4.80 -8.78 20.28
N LEU A 74 3.58 -8.39 19.92
CA LEU A 74 3.25 -7.93 18.57
C LEU A 74 3.94 -6.60 18.22
N GLU A 75 4.07 -5.68 19.16
CA GLU A 75 4.86 -4.45 18.97
C GLU A 75 6.32 -4.80 18.64
N VAL A 76 6.93 -5.68 19.42
CA VAL A 76 8.31 -6.16 19.19
C VAL A 76 8.45 -6.85 17.83
N ASP A 77 7.48 -7.69 17.45
CA ASP A 77 7.48 -8.36 16.15
C ASP A 77 7.33 -7.35 15.00
N THR A 78 6.48 -6.34 15.17
CA THR A 78 6.27 -5.28 14.18
C THR A 78 7.54 -4.42 14.00
N LEU A 79 8.24 -4.09 15.09
CA LEU A 79 9.55 -3.41 15.03
C LEU A 79 10.60 -4.24 14.28
N LYS A 80 10.52 -5.57 14.37
CA LYS A 80 11.34 -6.52 13.61
C LYS A 80 10.83 -6.76 12.18
N GLN A 81 9.87 -5.95 11.70
CA GLN A 81 9.28 -6.05 10.37
C GLN A 81 8.59 -7.42 10.12
N LYS A 82 8.03 -8.02 11.17
CA LYS A 82 7.35 -9.32 11.09
C LYS A 82 5.83 -9.15 11.09
N LEU A 83 5.20 -9.60 10.01
CA LEU A 83 3.74 -9.69 9.89
C LEU A 83 3.20 -10.81 10.79
N SER A 84 2.16 -10.51 11.57
CA SER A 84 1.54 -11.42 12.53
C SER A 84 0.01 -11.37 12.42
N ARG A 85 -0.49 -11.63 11.20
CA ARG A 85 -1.92 -11.54 10.86
C ARG A 85 -2.80 -12.39 11.77
N GLU A 86 -2.40 -13.64 11.99
CA GLU A 86 -3.17 -14.62 12.75
C GLU A 86 -3.30 -14.23 14.23
N HIS A 87 -2.22 -13.77 14.85
CA HIS A 87 -2.25 -13.31 16.24
C HIS A 87 -3.15 -12.08 16.40
N LEU A 88 -3.08 -11.11 15.49
CA LEU A 88 -3.99 -9.95 15.51
C LEU A 88 -5.45 -10.35 15.32
N ALA A 89 -5.73 -11.27 14.39
CA ALA A 89 -7.08 -11.79 14.14
C ALA A 89 -7.67 -12.53 15.34
N LEU A 90 -6.85 -13.01 16.29
CA LEU A 90 -7.28 -13.64 17.53
C LEU A 90 -7.46 -12.62 18.67
N LEU A 91 -6.53 -11.68 18.83
CA LEU A 91 -6.53 -10.73 19.94
C LEU A 91 -7.58 -9.64 19.79
N GLU A 92 -7.76 -9.11 18.58
CA GLU A 92 -8.68 -7.98 18.37
C GLU A 92 -10.13 -8.34 18.73
N PRO A 93 -10.70 -9.48 18.32
CA PRO A 93 -12.06 -9.84 18.71
C PRO A 93 -12.22 -9.99 20.23
N GLU A 94 -11.21 -10.49 20.94
CA GLU A 94 -11.25 -10.58 22.40
C GLU A 94 -11.29 -9.21 23.06
N ILE A 95 -10.42 -8.28 22.63
CA ILE A 95 -10.39 -6.91 23.14
C ILE A 95 -11.74 -6.22 22.85
N ARG A 96 -12.31 -6.47 21.67
CA ARG A 96 -13.63 -5.95 21.27
C ARG A 96 -14.77 -6.51 22.14
N ILE A 97 -14.71 -7.78 22.53
CA ILE A 97 -15.69 -8.39 23.44
C ILE A 97 -15.57 -7.75 24.83
N LEU A 98 -14.34 -7.58 25.34
CA LEU A 98 -14.09 -6.92 26.62
C LEU A 98 -14.52 -5.45 26.63
N SER A 99 -14.43 -4.77 25.49
CA SER A 99 -14.90 -3.39 25.31
C SER A 99 -16.42 -3.28 25.14
N GLN A 100 -17.16 -4.39 25.24
CA GLN A 100 -18.61 -4.45 25.01
C GLN A 100 -19.02 -3.93 23.63
N GLY A 101 -18.14 -4.10 22.63
CA GLY A 101 -18.37 -3.63 21.26
C GLY A 101 -18.04 -2.16 21.03
N LEU A 102 -17.44 -1.45 21.99
CA LEU A 102 -16.87 -0.12 21.75
C LEU A 102 -15.59 -0.27 20.93
N ILE A 103 -15.51 0.43 19.79
CA ILE A 103 -14.38 0.33 18.85
C ILE A 103 -13.75 1.71 18.62
N PRO A 104 -13.02 2.28 19.60
CA PRO A 104 -12.37 3.58 19.41
C PRO A 104 -11.22 3.54 18.39
N TYR A 105 -10.77 2.34 18.03
CA TYR A 105 -9.73 2.05 17.03
C TYR A 105 -10.30 1.55 15.68
N ARG A 106 -11.58 1.84 15.41
CA ARG A 106 -12.30 1.28 14.25
C ARG A 106 -11.60 1.56 12.93
N GLU A 107 -11.08 2.76 12.74
CA GLU A 107 -10.44 3.16 11.49
C GLU A 107 -9.17 2.34 11.21
N GLN A 108 -8.33 2.14 12.24
CA GLN A 108 -7.11 1.33 12.16
C GLN A 108 -7.46 -0.13 11.87
N TYR A 109 -8.47 -0.66 12.57
CA TYR A 109 -8.96 -2.02 12.33
C TYR A 109 -9.46 -2.18 10.90
N LEU A 110 -10.30 -1.26 10.40
CA LEU A 110 -10.82 -1.31 9.04
C LEU A 110 -9.73 -1.24 8.00
N ARG A 111 -8.75 -0.36 8.16
CA ARG A 111 -7.63 -0.23 7.24
C ARG A 111 -6.83 -1.54 7.18
N TRP A 112 -6.52 -2.11 8.33
CA TRP A 112 -5.78 -3.36 8.43
C TRP A 112 -6.56 -4.56 7.86
N VAL A 113 -7.81 -4.77 8.28
CA VAL A 113 -8.61 -5.94 7.86
C VAL A 113 -8.94 -5.91 6.36
N ARG A 114 -9.13 -4.72 5.80
CA ARG A 114 -9.40 -4.56 4.35
C ARG A 114 -8.17 -4.84 3.52
N LEU A 115 -7.01 -4.33 3.96
CA LEU A 115 -5.74 -4.54 3.27
C LEU A 115 -5.33 -6.02 3.32
N THR A 116 -5.42 -6.65 4.50
CA THR A 116 -5.06 -8.06 4.68
C THR A 116 -6.02 -9.02 3.97
N ALA A 117 -7.26 -8.58 3.73
CA ALA A 117 -8.23 -9.34 2.95
C ALA A 117 -7.93 -9.39 1.44
N GLU A 118 -7.10 -8.48 0.91
CA GLU A 118 -6.75 -8.50 -0.51
C GLU A 118 -5.93 -9.76 -0.85
N GLY A 119 -6.34 -10.46 -1.91
CA GLY A 119 -5.75 -11.74 -2.32
C GLY A 119 -6.28 -12.97 -1.60
N GLU A 120 -7.14 -12.82 -0.57
CA GLU A 120 -7.76 -13.96 0.11
C GLU A 120 -8.60 -14.81 -0.85
N LYS A 121 -8.49 -16.13 -0.70
CA LYS A 121 -9.14 -17.12 -1.57
C LYS A 121 -10.23 -17.86 -0.80
N HIS A 122 -11.41 -17.89 -1.38
CA HIS A 122 -12.56 -18.63 -0.86
C HIS A 122 -13.05 -19.62 -1.93
N PRO A 123 -13.35 -20.88 -1.55
CA PRO A 123 -13.86 -21.86 -2.51
C PRO A 123 -15.20 -21.42 -3.09
N GLU A 124 -16.04 -20.80 -2.26
CA GLU A 124 -17.38 -20.35 -2.61
C GLU A 124 -17.75 -19.09 -1.82
N LEU A 125 -18.46 -18.15 -2.46
CA LEU A 125 -19.12 -17.02 -1.81
C LEU A 125 -20.60 -17.02 -2.21
N ARG A 126 -21.49 -17.12 -1.22
CA ARG A 126 -22.95 -17.10 -1.40
C ARG A 126 -23.51 -15.75 -1.02
N LEU A 127 -24.34 -15.19 -1.90
CA LEU A 127 -25.12 -13.98 -1.62
C LEU A 127 -26.46 -14.32 -0.99
N LEU A 128 -27.06 -13.33 -0.31
CA LEU A 128 -28.40 -13.46 0.27
C LEU A 128 -29.49 -13.72 -0.78
N ASN A 129 -29.29 -13.30 -2.02
CA ASN A 129 -30.20 -13.57 -3.14
C ASN A 129 -30.04 -14.97 -3.76
N GLY A 130 -29.20 -15.83 -3.17
CA GLY A 130 -28.96 -17.20 -3.63
C GLY A 130 -27.92 -17.33 -4.76
N LYS A 131 -27.36 -16.22 -5.26
CA LYS A 131 -26.27 -16.27 -6.25
C LYS A 131 -25.00 -16.81 -5.60
N VAL A 132 -24.30 -17.66 -6.33
CA VAL A 132 -23.08 -18.32 -5.90
C VAL A 132 -21.92 -17.97 -6.82
N TYR A 133 -20.80 -17.57 -6.22
CA TYR A 133 -19.52 -17.39 -6.90
C TYR A 133 -18.55 -18.47 -6.44
N ARG A 134 -17.81 -19.08 -7.38
CA ARG A 134 -16.82 -20.14 -7.10
C ARG A 134 -15.41 -19.64 -7.39
N GLU A 135 -14.44 -20.18 -6.64
CA GLU A 135 -13.02 -19.83 -6.74
C GLU A 135 -12.81 -18.31 -6.60
N VAL A 136 -13.34 -17.78 -5.51
CA VAL A 136 -13.39 -16.35 -5.25
C VAL A 136 -12.05 -15.88 -4.71
N VAL A 137 -11.51 -14.83 -5.31
CA VAL A 137 -10.34 -14.10 -4.81
C VAL A 137 -10.77 -12.67 -4.55
N ILE A 138 -10.57 -12.20 -3.32
CA ILE A 138 -10.83 -10.80 -2.98
C ILE A 138 -9.80 -9.92 -3.67
N ARG A 139 -10.26 -8.93 -4.43
CA ARG A 139 -9.37 -7.94 -5.07
C ARG A 139 -9.25 -6.68 -4.25
N ARG A 140 -10.36 -6.23 -3.66
CA ARG A 140 -10.43 -5.01 -2.88
C ARG A 140 -11.64 -5.03 -1.99
N VAL A 141 -11.51 -4.45 -0.80
CA VAL A 141 -12.62 -4.16 0.10
C VAL A 141 -12.84 -2.65 0.18
N THR A 142 -14.07 -2.20 -0.04
CA THR A 142 -14.44 -0.78 -0.06
C THR A 142 -15.48 -0.46 1.02
N ASP A 143 -15.79 0.81 1.23
CA ASP A 143 -16.84 1.22 2.16
C ASP A 143 -18.26 0.79 1.72
N VAL A 144 -18.44 0.44 0.44
CA VAL A 144 -19.75 0.07 -0.13
C VAL A 144 -19.92 -1.45 -0.24
N GLY A 145 -18.81 -2.19 -0.32
CA GLY A 145 -18.82 -3.63 -0.53
C GLY A 145 -17.48 -4.20 -1.01
N LEU A 146 -17.54 -5.34 -1.68
CA LEU A 146 -16.41 -6.19 -2.04
C LEU A 146 -16.22 -6.26 -3.56
N GLU A 147 -14.98 -6.15 -4.03
CA GLU A 147 -14.61 -6.47 -5.40
C GLU A 147 -13.91 -7.82 -5.43
N ILE A 148 -14.44 -8.75 -6.22
CA ILE A 148 -13.94 -10.11 -6.31
C ILE A 148 -13.60 -10.49 -7.75
N ARG A 149 -12.62 -11.39 -7.88
CA ARG A 149 -12.41 -12.23 -9.05
C ARG A 149 -12.96 -13.62 -8.75
N HIS A 150 -13.60 -14.25 -9.71
CA HIS A 150 -14.16 -15.59 -9.60
C HIS A 150 -13.99 -16.34 -10.94
N LEU A 151 -14.35 -17.62 -10.99
CA LEU A 151 -14.15 -18.46 -12.17
C LEU A 151 -14.69 -17.84 -13.48
N SER A 152 -15.88 -17.23 -13.42
CA SER A 152 -16.54 -16.61 -14.57
C SER A 152 -16.21 -15.13 -14.83
N GLY A 153 -15.29 -14.51 -14.07
CA GLY A 153 -14.89 -13.12 -14.30
C GLY A 153 -14.67 -12.32 -13.02
N SER A 154 -15.10 -11.06 -13.02
CA SER A 154 -15.03 -10.17 -11.87
C SER A 154 -16.42 -9.66 -11.51
N ALA A 155 -16.66 -9.45 -10.23
CA ALA A 155 -17.92 -8.90 -9.75
C ALA A 155 -17.66 -7.89 -8.64
N ARG A 156 -18.49 -6.85 -8.60
CA ARG A 156 -18.59 -5.93 -7.48
C ARG A 156 -19.86 -6.24 -6.71
N LEU A 157 -19.70 -6.59 -5.45
CA LEU A 157 -20.74 -7.05 -4.54
C LEU A 157 -20.99 -5.95 -3.53
N ARG A 158 -22.25 -5.54 -3.37
CA ARG A 158 -22.63 -4.57 -2.35
C ARG A 158 -22.78 -5.26 -0.99
N HIS A 159 -22.49 -4.54 0.09
CA HIS A 159 -22.60 -5.06 1.47
C HIS A 159 -24.00 -5.61 1.81
N ASP A 160 -25.07 -5.04 1.24
CA ASP A 160 -26.46 -5.47 1.44
C ASP A 160 -26.78 -6.84 0.83
N ALA A 161 -26.01 -7.27 -0.16
CA ALA A 161 -26.14 -8.59 -0.79
C ALA A 161 -25.29 -9.67 -0.09
N LEU A 162 -24.36 -9.28 0.78
CA LEU A 162 -23.45 -10.18 1.48
C LEU A 162 -24.08 -10.71 2.78
N GLY A 163 -23.61 -11.89 3.22
CA GLY A 163 -24.02 -12.47 4.51
C GLY A 163 -23.47 -11.69 5.71
N GLU A 164 -24.05 -11.92 6.89
CA GLU A 164 -23.68 -11.22 8.14
C GLU A 164 -22.20 -11.39 8.50
N GLU A 165 -21.60 -12.57 8.24
CA GLU A 165 -20.17 -12.81 8.44
C GLU A 165 -19.28 -11.72 7.80
N TRP A 166 -19.60 -11.32 6.56
CA TRP A 166 -18.85 -10.30 5.85
C TRP A 166 -19.10 -8.90 6.39
N LYS A 167 -20.34 -8.62 6.80
CA LYS A 167 -20.72 -7.33 7.39
C LYS A 167 -20.06 -7.13 8.74
N ASP A 168 -20.03 -8.17 9.57
CA ASP A 168 -19.39 -8.17 10.88
C ASP A 168 -17.88 -8.05 10.76
N ARG A 169 -17.27 -8.77 9.82
CA ARG A 169 -15.82 -8.71 9.58
C ARG A 169 -15.37 -7.30 9.16
N PHE A 170 -16.08 -6.69 8.22
CA PHE A 170 -15.72 -5.37 7.66
C PHE A 170 -16.47 -4.19 8.29
N LEU A 171 -17.20 -4.44 9.38
CA LEU A 171 -18.00 -3.48 10.15
C LEU A 171 -18.83 -2.54 9.27
N TRP A 172 -19.46 -3.06 8.20
CA TRP A 172 -20.31 -2.24 7.35
C TRP A 172 -21.57 -1.84 8.11
N THR A 173 -21.71 -0.55 8.41
CA THR A 173 -22.94 0.02 8.94
C THR A 173 -23.79 0.54 7.79
N GLY A 174 -25.11 0.36 7.87
CA GLY A 174 -26.04 0.77 6.80
C GLY A 174 -25.91 2.25 6.45
N ASP A 175 -25.68 3.11 7.43
CA ASP A 175 -25.58 4.56 7.24
C ASP A 175 -24.29 5.00 6.55
N GLU A 176 -23.13 4.40 6.90
CA GLU A 176 -21.87 4.70 6.22
C GLU A 176 -21.87 4.17 4.80
N ALA A 177 -22.33 2.93 4.62
CA ALA A 177 -22.41 2.35 3.30
C ALA A 177 -23.41 3.11 2.41
N HIS A 178 -24.51 3.62 2.97
CA HIS A 178 -25.43 4.50 2.24
C HIS A 178 -24.79 5.83 1.86
N ARG A 179 -24.09 6.50 2.79
CA ARG A 179 -23.36 7.74 2.50
C ARG A 179 -22.32 7.53 1.40
N SER A 180 -21.56 6.45 1.48
CA SER A 180 -20.55 6.08 0.47
C SER A 180 -21.19 5.77 -0.89
N LEU A 181 -22.35 5.11 -0.91
CA LEU A 181 -23.11 4.84 -2.13
C LEU A 181 -23.66 6.13 -2.77
N VAL A 182 -24.16 7.06 -1.97
CA VAL A 182 -24.61 8.38 -2.45
C VAL A 182 -23.43 9.18 -3.00
N ALA A 183 -22.28 9.15 -2.31
CA ALA A 183 -21.06 9.81 -2.77
C ALA A 183 -20.56 9.22 -4.10
N GLU A 184 -20.57 7.90 -4.25
CA GLU A 184 -20.23 7.22 -5.49
C GLU A 184 -21.17 7.60 -6.64
N ALA A 185 -22.48 7.54 -6.41
CA ALA A 185 -23.47 7.93 -7.42
C ALA A 185 -23.32 9.41 -7.83
N SER A 186 -22.94 10.29 -6.90
CA SER A 186 -22.63 11.69 -7.18
C SER A 186 -21.35 11.84 -8.01
N ALA A 187 -20.31 11.08 -7.69
CA ALA A 187 -19.07 11.05 -8.47
C ALA A 187 -19.31 10.55 -9.90
N ASP A 188 -20.09 9.48 -10.07
CA ASP A 188 -20.45 8.93 -11.37
C ASP A 188 -21.22 9.93 -12.24
N ARG A 189 -22.15 10.68 -11.63
CA ARG A 189 -22.86 11.76 -12.33
C ARG A 189 -21.91 12.85 -12.82
N LYS A 190 -20.98 13.31 -11.97
CA LYS A 190 -19.96 14.29 -12.37
C LYS A 190 -19.09 13.79 -13.51
N VAL A 191 -18.68 12.52 -13.47
CA VAL A 191 -17.90 11.90 -14.56
C VAL A 191 -18.72 11.89 -15.85
N ALA A 192 -19.99 11.49 -15.79
CA ALA A 192 -20.87 11.48 -16.95
C ALA A 192 -21.11 12.89 -17.53
N GLU A 193 -21.26 13.91 -16.68
CA GLU A 193 -21.38 15.31 -17.09
C GLU A 193 -20.10 15.81 -17.79
N LEU A 194 -18.92 15.50 -17.24
CA LEU A 194 -17.64 15.83 -17.87
C LEU A 194 -17.49 15.16 -19.24
N GLN A 195 -17.89 13.89 -19.36
CA GLN A 195 -17.87 13.17 -20.62
C GLN A 195 -18.80 13.82 -21.65
N ARG A 196 -20.03 14.20 -21.27
CA ARG A 196 -20.97 14.89 -22.16
C ARG A 196 -20.41 16.24 -22.62
N TYR A 197 -19.91 17.04 -21.69
CA TYR A 197 -19.30 18.33 -22.02
C TYR A 197 -18.10 18.18 -22.96
N ALA A 198 -17.23 17.19 -22.73
CA ALA A 198 -16.10 16.94 -23.62
C ALA A 198 -16.55 16.63 -25.05
N VAL A 199 -17.56 15.76 -25.20
CA VAL A 199 -18.14 15.42 -26.51
C VAL A 199 -18.77 16.64 -27.18
N GLU A 200 -19.53 17.47 -26.45
CA GLU A 200 -20.11 18.72 -26.97
C GLU A 200 -19.06 19.71 -27.46
N GLN A 201 -17.90 19.75 -26.80
CA GLN A 201 -16.76 20.59 -27.18
C GLN A 201 -15.84 19.94 -28.25
N GLY A 202 -16.20 18.76 -28.78
CA GLY A 202 -15.39 18.02 -29.74
C GLY A 202 -14.04 17.54 -29.19
N ARG A 203 -13.92 17.43 -27.86
CA ARG A 203 -12.72 16.97 -27.16
C ARG A 203 -12.82 15.48 -26.84
N ASP A 204 -11.67 14.84 -26.68
CA ASP A 204 -11.61 13.47 -26.18
C ASP A 204 -12.05 13.42 -24.70
N PRO A 205 -13.08 12.63 -24.34
CA PRO A 205 -13.56 12.51 -22.97
C PRO A 205 -12.53 11.94 -21.98
N VAL A 206 -11.57 11.13 -22.45
CA VAL A 206 -10.48 10.62 -21.61
C VAL A 206 -9.54 11.77 -21.23
N VAL A 207 -9.18 12.62 -22.19
CA VAL A 207 -8.31 13.79 -21.96
C VAL A 207 -8.99 14.78 -21.01
N ALA A 208 -10.28 15.07 -21.20
CA ALA A 208 -11.02 15.97 -20.31
C ALA A 208 -11.07 15.45 -18.86
N ARG A 209 -11.16 14.13 -18.68
CA ARG A 209 -11.12 13.49 -17.35
C ARG A 209 -9.74 13.64 -16.71
N GLU A 210 -8.68 13.40 -17.46
CA GLU A 210 -7.30 13.55 -16.96
C GLU A 210 -6.99 15.02 -16.63
N GLU A 211 -7.44 15.98 -17.44
CA GLU A 211 -7.30 17.42 -17.15
C GLU A 211 -8.02 17.82 -15.87
N ALA A 212 -9.24 17.32 -15.65
CA ALA A 212 -10.00 17.59 -14.43
C ALA A 212 -9.30 17.00 -13.20
N LYS A 213 -8.74 15.78 -13.32
CA LYS A 213 -7.95 15.14 -12.27
C LYS A 213 -6.66 15.92 -11.97
N ALA A 214 -5.95 16.37 -13.00
CA ALA A 214 -4.74 17.17 -12.86
C ALA A 214 -5.02 18.52 -12.16
N ARG A 215 -6.15 19.16 -12.47
CA ARG A 215 -6.58 20.40 -11.77
C ARG A 215 -6.82 20.20 -10.29
N LEU A 216 -7.46 19.09 -9.91
CA LEU A 216 -7.66 18.77 -8.49
C LEU A 216 -6.33 18.56 -7.77
N TYR A 217 -5.42 17.82 -8.40
CA TYR A 217 -4.08 17.58 -7.85
C TYR A 217 -3.27 18.88 -7.70
N LEU A 218 -3.36 19.79 -8.68
CA LEU A 218 -2.73 21.11 -8.60
C LEU A 218 -3.33 21.96 -7.47
N ALA A 219 -4.66 21.97 -7.31
CA ALA A 219 -5.31 22.70 -6.22
C ALA A 219 -4.89 22.19 -4.83
N GLU A 220 -4.69 20.88 -4.69
CA GLU A 220 -4.18 20.26 -3.46
C GLU A 220 -2.73 20.69 -3.16
N LEU A 221 -1.88 20.71 -4.19
CA LEU A 221 -0.50 21.20 -4.08
C LEU A 221 -0.42 22.70 -3.77
N GLU A 222 -1.27 23.53 -4.39
CA GLU A 222 -1.32 24.98 -4.13
C GLU A 222 -1.87 25.31 -2.73
N SER A 223 -2.68 24.42 -2.15
CA SER A 223 -3.15 24.55 -0.76
C SER A 223 -2.10 24.17 0.29
N SER A 224 -1.02 23.50 -0.14
CA SER A 224 0.11 23.15 0.72
C SER A 224 1.01 24.35 0.95
N ALA A 225 1.63 24.45 2.13
CA ALA A 225 2.50 25.57 2.49
C ALA A 225 3.57 25.79 1.40
N PRO A 226 3.85 27.05 1.00
CA PRO A 226 4.83 27.33 -0.04
C PRO A 226 6.16 26.66 0.33
N ILE A 227 6.75 25.95 -0.62
CA ILE A 227 8.10 25.40 -0.49
C ILE A 227 9.01 26.61 -0.29
N VAL A 228 9.34 26.93 0.96
CA VAL A 228 10.34 27.93 1.27
C VAL A 228 11.66 27.29 0.87
N PRO A 229 12.34 27.76 -0.20
CA PRO A 229 13.66 27.25 -0.51
C PRO A 229 14.50 27.48 0.75
N ALA A 230 15.05 26.40 1.30
CA ALA A 230 16.00 26.50 2.39
C ALA A 230 17.03 27.54 1.97
N LYS A 231 17.21 28.58 2.79
CA LYS A 231 18.32 29.51 2.61
C LYS A 231 19.59 28.66 2.65
N LEU A 232 20.13 28.37 1.47
CA LEU A 232 21.48 27.86 1.32
C LEU A 232 22.36 28.98 1.82
N GLU A 233 22.71 28.94 3.10
CA GLU A 233 23.81 29.74 3.58
C GLU A 233 25.03 29.35 2.73
N PRO A 234 25.80 30.33 2.23
CA PRO A 234 26.98 30.04 1.43
C PRO A 234 27.93 29.22 2.29
N SER A 235 27.98 27.92 2.01
CA SER A 235 28.90 26.98 2.64
C SER A 235 30.32 27.51 2.45
N GLU A 236 31.04 27.65 3.56
CA GLU A 236 32.46 28.00 3.58
C GLU A 236 33.23 27.11 2.59
N PRO A 237 34.24 27.65 1.89
CA PRO A 237 35.02 26.87 0.94
C PRO A 237 35.65 25.68 1.66
N LEU A 238 35.34 24.47 1.19
CA LEU A 238 35.93 23.23 1.68
C LEU A 238 37.46 23.35 1.62
N GLU A 239 38.11 23.37 2.78
CA GLU A 239 39.55 23.24 2.86
C GLU A 239 39.92 21.86 2.31
N LEU A 240 40.62 21.87 1.17
CA LEU A 240 41.19 20.67 0.57
C LEU A 240 42.22 20.11 1.55
N ALA A 241 41.85 19.05 2.27
CA ALA A 241 42.82 18.27 3.03
C ALA A 241 43.92 17.82 2.07
N GLU A 242 45.16 18.23 2.37
CA GLU A 242 46.36 17.78 1.66
C GLU A 242 46.46 16.26 1.80
N LEU A 243 46.17 15.55 0.71
CA LEU A 243 46.35 14.10 0.65
C LEU A 243 47.84 13.80 0.69
N GLU A 244 48.29 13.17 1.78
CA GLU A 244 49.63 12.60 1.86
C GLU A 244 49.84 11.61 0.70
N PRO A 245 50.98 11.71 -0.03
CA PRO A 245 51.24 10.82 -1.15
C PRO A 245 51.47 9.40 -0.64
N ALA A 246 50.60 8.47 -1.06
CA ALA A 246 50.76 7.05 -0.78
C ALA A 246 52.11 6.54 -1.33
N GLU A 247 52.99 6.08 -0.44
CA GLU A 247 54.21 5.38 -0.79
C GLU A 247 53.85 4.04 -1.45
N LEU A 248 54.07 3.96 -2.76
CA LEU A 248 53.95 2.72 -3.53
C LEU A 248 55.11 1.79 -3.17
N GLU A 249 54.83 0.68 -2.50
CA GLU A 249 55.81 -0.39 -2.31
C GLU A 249 56.31 -0.94 -3.66
N PRO A 250 57.61 -1.24 -3.80
CA PRO A 250 58.17 -1.69 -5.07
C PRO A 250 57.73 -3.11 -5.43
N ALA A 251 57.32 -3.26 -6.68
CA ALA A 251 56.89 -4.51 -7.29
C ALA A 251 57.87 -5.66 -7.05
N ARG A 252 57.37 -6.73 -6.42
CA ARG A 252 58.06 -8.02 -6.26
C ARG A 252 58.38 -8.59 -7.65
N LYS A 253 59.68 -8.72 -7.97
CA LYS A 253 60.18 -9.43 -9.16
C LYS A 253 59.70 -10.88 -9.14
N VAL A 254 58.77 -11.23 -10.03
CA VAL A 254 58.41 -12.61 -10.33
C VAL A 254 59.44 -13.16 -11.32
N ALA A 255 60.17 -14.19 -10.90
CA ALA A 255 61.17 -14.88 -11.71
C ALA A 255 60.52 -15.69 -12.86
N PRO A 256 61.20 -15.82 -14.02
CA PRO A 256 60.65 -16.55 -15.16
C PRO A 256 60.74 -18.07 -14.95
N ARG A 257 59.61 -18.77 -15.15
CA ARG A 257 59.59 -20.23 -15.32
C ARG A 257 59.85 -20.59 -16.78
N SER A 258 60.83 -21.46 -17.00
CA SER A 258 61.16 -22.13 -18.26
C SER A 258 61.30 -23.64 -17.98
N PRO A 259 61.29 -24.55 -18.97
CA PRO A 259 60.24 -24.82 -19.94
C PRO A 259 59.79 -26.30 -19.85
N GLY A 260 58.49 -26.57 -19.99
CA GLY A 260 57.99 -27.94 -20.11
C GLY A 260 58.19 -28.48 -21.53
N LYS A 261 59.10 -29.44 -21.68
CA LYS A 261 59.25 -30.27 -22.88
C LYS A 261 57.92 -30.94 -23.25
N SER A 262 57.49 -30.78 -24.49
CA SER A 262 56.54 -31.67 -25.15
C SER A 262 57.02 -31.89 -26.58
N ARG A 263 57.37 -33.15 -26.85
CA ARG A 263 57.66 -33.86 -28.11
C ARG A 263 58.19 -33.07 -29.29
#